data_AF-A0A7X8CZL9-F1
#
_entry.id   AF-A0A7X8CZL9-F1
#
_cell.length_a   1.000
_cell.length_b   1.000
_cell.length_c   1.000
_cell.angle_alpha   90.00
_cell.angle_beta   90.00
_cell.angle_gamma   90.00
#
_symmetry.space_group_name_H-M   'P 1'
#
loop_
_entity.id
_entity.type
_entity.pdbx_description
1 polymer ?
#
loop_
_entity_poly.entity_id
_entity_poly.type
_entity_poly.pdbx_seq_one_letter_code
_entity_poly.pdbx_strand_id
1 'polypeptide(L)' 'MDKKTFRGGAHPPERKERTSELPIEYVRSVKQVVVPVNQHFGPPIQPLVKVGDSVKRGQKIADAEGRMTVPVHAPIS' A
#
# COMPACT_ATOMS: atom_id res chain seq x y z
N MET A 1 -19.10 -34.63 -4.60
CA MET A 1 -19.15 -33.16 -4.74
C MET A 1 -17.92 -32.75 -5.53
N ASP A 2 -18.07 -32.54 -6.84
CA ASP A 2 -16.98 -32.02 -7.68
C ASP A 2 -16.60 -30.61 -7.22
N LYS A 3 -15.36 -30.47 -6.75
CA LYS A 3 -14.76 -29.15 -6.45
C LYS A 3 -14.68 -28.39 -7.78
N LYS A 4 -15.44 -27.29 -7.89
CA LYS A 4 -15.36 -26.35 -9.02
C LYS A 4 -14.03 -25.59 -8.97
N THR A 5 -12.94 -26.26 -9.30
CA THR A 5 -11.61 -25.65 -9.41
C THR A 5 -11.11 -25.71 -10.84
N PHE A 6 -10.37 -24.68 -11.23
CA PHE A 6 -9.79 -24.50 -12.55
C PHE A 6 -8.70 -25.55 -12.82
N ARG A 7 -8.51 -25.96 -14.09
CA ARG A 7 -7.68 -27.12 -14.51
C ARG A 7 -6.16 -26.96 -14.31
N GLY A 8 -5.68 -25.92 -13.63
CA GLY A 8 -4.26 -25.74 -13.37
C GLY A 8 -3.99 -24.58 -12.42
N GLY A 9 -3.04 -24.73 -11.49
CA GLY A 9 -2.70 -23.69 -10.52
C GLY A 9 -1.68 -24.22 -9.50
N ALA A 10 -0.74 -23.38 -9.10
CA ALA A 10 0.16 -23.73 -8.01
C ALA A 10 -0.59 -23.62 -6.68
N HIS A 11 -0.35 -24.57 -5.78
CA HIS A 11 -0.80 -24.50 -4.38
C HIS A 11 0.44 -24.42 -3.47
N PRO A 12 1.15 -23.28 -3.43
CA PRO A 12 2.31 -23.13 -2.55
C PRO A 12 1.88 -23.30 -1.08
N PRO A 13 2.79 -23.76 -0.20
CA PRO A 13 2.53 -23.81 1.24
C PRO A 13 2.10 -22.44 1.78
N GLU A 14 1.00 -22.42 2.54
CA GLU A 14 0.33 -21.18 2.97
C GLU A 14 1.07 -20.44 4.09
N ARG A 15 1.81 -21.17 4.95
CA ARG A 15 2.59 -20.65 6.08
C ARG A 15 1.82 -19.76 7.06
N LYS A 16 0.50 -19.95 7.16
CA LYS A 16 -0.44 -19.16 7.99
C LYS A 16 -0.38 -19.53 9.47
N GLU A 17 0.03 -20.76 9.77
CA GLU A 17 0.14 -21.34 11.11
C GLU A 17 1.02 -20.50 12.06
N ARG A 18 1.91 -19.65 11.53
CA ARG A 18 2.78 -18.77 12.31
C ARG A 18 2.04 -17.66 13.05
N THR A 19 0.88 -17.23 12.54
CA THR A 19 0.19 -16.04 13.05
C THR A 19 -1.32 -16.18 13.14
N SER A 20 -1.90 -17.29 12.67
CA SER A 20 -3.36 -17.46 12.57
C SER A 20 -4.10 -17.43 13.92
N GLU A 21 -3.42 -17.75 15.01
CA GLU A 21 -3.99 -17.78 16.36
C GLU A 21 -3.59 -16.58 17.22
N LEU A 22 -2.78 -15.66 16.70
CA LEU A 22 -2.33 -14.50 17.44
C LEU A 22 -3.46 -13.45 17.54
N PRO A 23 -3.64 -12.79 18.70
CA PRO A 23 -4.60 -11.72 18.84
C PRO A 23 -4.21 -10.50 17.99
N ILE A 24 -5.21 -9.72 17.58
CA ILE A 24 -4.97 -8.42 16.92
C ILE A 24 -4.42 -7.44 17.97
N GLU A 25 -3.30 -6.79 17.66
CA GLU A 25 -2.67 -5.80 18.53
C GLU A 25 -2.71 -4.38 17.94
N TYR A 26 -2.81 -3.39 18.82
CA TYR A 26 -2.74 -1.98 18.42
C TYR A 26 -1.30 -1.47 18.44
N VAL A 27 -0.87 -0.89 17.31
CA VAL A 27 0.38 -0.13 17.25
C VAL A 27 0.18 1.21 17.96
N ARG A 28 0.81 1.38 19.14
CA ARG A 28 0.52 2.50 20.04
C ARG A 28 0.97 3.88 19.53
N SER A 29 2.01 3.96 18.72
CA SER A 29 2.50 5.26 18.21
C SER A 29 3.31 5.07 16.92
N VAL A 30 2.78 5.59 15.82
CA VAL A 30 3.50 5.69 14.54
C VAL A 30 4.09 7.09 14.46
N LYS A 31 5.42 7.21 14.62
CA LYS A 31 6.12 8.52 14.57
C LYS A 31 6.46 8.97 13.16
N GLN A 32 6.59 8.04 12.24
CA GLN A 32 6.98 8.30 10.86
C GLN A 32 6.40 7.21 9.97
N VAL A 33 5.99 7.61 8.77
CA VAL A 33 5.60 6.71 7.70
C VAL A 33 6.41 7.04 6.46
N VAL A 34 6.69 6.03 5.65
CA VAL A 34 7.29 6.19 4.33
C VAL A 34 6.25 5.77 3.32
N VAL A 35 5.91 6.68 2.41
CA VAL A 35 4.93 6.42 1.35
C VAL A 35 5.71 6.36 0.03
N PRO A 36 5.86 5.18 -0.59
CA PRO A 36 6.52 5.08 -1.88
C PRO A 36 5.68 5.79 -2.95
N VAL A 37 6.25 6.84 -3.53
CA VAL A 37 5.56 7.65 -4.55
C VAL A 37 5.35 6.85 -5.84
N ASN A 38 6.23 5.89 -6.15
CA ASN A 38 6.16 5.05 -7.34
C ASN A 38 5.73 3.61 -6.99
N GLN A 39 4.53 3.45 -6.44
CA GLN A 39 3.91 2.15 -6.15
C GLN A 39 2.78 1.81 -7.14
N HIS A 40 2.95 2.21 -8.40
CA HIS A 40 2.05 1.91 -9.51
C HIS A 40 2.87 1.46 -10.74
N PHE A 41 2.20 0.97 -11.77
CA PHE A 41 2.88 0.45 -12.96
C PHE A 41 3.43 1.55 -13.88
N GLY A 42 2.77 2.71 -13.94
CA GLY A 42 3.13 3.80 -14.84
C GLY A 42 4.47 4.50 -14.50
N PRO A 43 4.87 5.50 -15.31
CA PRO A 43 6.11 6.25 -15.12
C PRO A 43 6.13 6.99 -13.77
N PRO A 44 7.31 7.38 -13.26
CA PRO A 44 7.43 8.13 -12.01
C PRO A 44 6.55 9.39 -11.99
N ILE A 45 5.91 9.64 -10.85
CA ILE A 45 5.00 10.78 -10.64
C ILE A 45 5.67 11.88 -9.80
N GLN A 46 5.20 13.11 -9.95
CA GLN A 46 5.87 14.30 -9.39
C GLN A 46 5.38 14.61 -7.97
N PRO A 47 6.26 14.73 -6.97
CA PRO A 47 5.90 15.25 -5.65
C PRO A 47 5.40 16.70 -5.72
N LEU A 48 4.35 16.99 -4.95
CA LEU A 48 3.74 18.32 -4.79
C LEU A 48 4.20 19.03 -3.51
N VAL A 49 4.97 18.35 -2.66
CA VAL A 49 5.48 18.86 -1.38
C VAL A 49 6.99 18.77 -1.34
N LYS A 50 7.61 19.56 -0.46
CA LYS A 50 9.05 19.62 -0.22
C LYS A 50 9.38 19.23 1.21
N VAL A 51 10.67 18.97 1.46
CA VAL A 51 11.16 18.71 2.81
C VAL A 51 10.86 19.91 3.71
N GLY A 52 10.23 19.65 4.85
CA GLY A 52 9.82 20.67 5.82
C GLY A 52 8.36 21.14 5.67
N ASP A 53 7.67 20.75 4.60
CA ASP A 53 6.25 21.10 4.44
C ASP A 53 5.38 20.29 5.40
N SER A 54 4.46 20.98 6.08
CA SER A 54 3.37 20.34 6.82
C SER A 54 2.28 19.89 5.87
N VAL A 55 1.77 18.67 6.06
CA VAL A 55 0.67 18.10 5.26
C VAL A 55 -0.53 17.78 6.14
N LYS A 56 -1.71 17.68 5.55
CA LYS A 56 -2.89 17.16 6.24
C LYS A 56 -3.17 15.73 5.78
N ARG A 57 -3.70 14.89 6.65
CA ARG A 57 -4.27 13.60 6.24
C ARG A 57 -5.24 13.80 5.07
N GLY A 58 -5.06 13.01 4.02
CA GLY A 58 -5.85 13.07 2.79
C GLY A 58 -5.39 14.16 1.81
N GLN A 59 -4.36 14.96 2.12
CA GLN A 59 -3.77 15.89 1.17
C GLN A 59 -3.06 15.14 0.05
N LYS A 60 -3.27 15.55 -1.20
CA LYS A 60 -2.51 15.06 -2.37
C LYS A 60 -1.06 15.53 -2.27
N ILE A 61 -0.10 14.60 -2.19
CA ILE A 61 1.34 14.86 -1.99
C ILE A 61 2.19 14.51 -3.21
N ALA A 62 1.65 13.75 -4.17
CA ALA A 62 2.25 13.59 -5.49
C ALA A 62 1.14 13.50 -6.54
N ASP A 63 1.34 14.16 -7.67
CA ASP A 63 0.37 14.19 -8.76
C ASP A 63 0.72 13.22 -9.87
N ALA A 64 -0.30 12.57 -10.43
CA ALA A 64 -0.13 11.56 -11.44
C ALA A 64 -0.60 12.07 -12.81
N GLU A 65 0.32 12.03 -13.76
CA GLU A 65 0.04 12.25 -15.17
C GLU A 65 0.33 10.97 -15.97
N GLY A 66 -0.34 10.80 -17.11
CA GLY A 66 -0.12 9.64 -17.99
C GLY A 66 -0.97 8.41 -17.67
N ARG A 67 -0.66 7.28 -18.33
CA ARG A 67 -1.43 6.03 -18.21
C ARG A 67 -0.87 5.16 -17.08
N MET A 68 -1.77 4.45 -16.40
CA MET A 68 -1.44 3.48 -15.33
C MET A 68 -0.72 4.09 -14.12
N THR A 69 -0.91 5.39 -13.89
CA THR A 69 -0.45 6.12 -12.71
C THR A 69 -1.63 6.46 -11.80
N VAL A 70 -1.36 6.72 -10.53
CA VAL A 70 -2.36 7.15 -9.54
C VAL A 70 -1.77 8.19 -8.59
N PRO A 71 -2.52 9.23 -8.20
CA PRO A 71 -2.03 10.25 -7.26
C PRO A 71 -1.84 9.65 -5.86
N VAL A 72 -0.86 10.17 -5.13
CA VAL A 72 -0.53 9.72 -3.77
C VAL A 72 -0.96 10.77 -2.76
N HIS A 73 -1.56 10.32 -1.66
CA HIS A 73 -2.10 11.19 -0.60
C HIS A 73 -1.45 10.88 0.75
N ALA A 74 -1.34 11.88 1.61
CA ALA A 74 -0.79 11.74 2.94
C ALA A 74 -1.70 10.89 3.86
N PRO A 75 -1.21 9.79 4.44
CA PRO A 75 -2.02 8.92 5.33
C PRO A 75 -2.15 9.48 6.75
N ILE A 76 -1.27 10.40 7.14
CA ILE A 76 -1.22 11.09 8.44
C ILE A 76 -0.99 12.59 8.21
N SER A 77 -1.22 13.39 9.25
CA SER A 77 -0.86 14.83 9.28
C SER A 77 0.47 15.01 9.99
#